data_AF-A0A699SUW1-F1
#
_entry.id   AF-A0A699SUW1-F1
#
_cell.length_a   1.000
_cell.length_b   1.000
_cell.length_c   1.000
_cell.angle_alpha   90.00
_cell.angle_beta   90.00
_cell.angle_gamma   90.00
#
_symmetry.space_group_name_H-M   'P 1'
#
loop_
_entity.id
_entity.type
_entity.pdbx_description
1 polymer ?
#
loop_
_entity_poly.entity_id
_entity_poly.type
_entity_poly.pdbx_seq_one_letter_code
_entity_poly.pdbx_strand_id
1 'polypeptide(L)'
;MERDGKLILHGPTVPYVVPSQAYLAYMKTQVKRAIDFGVTAIYLEEPEFWARGGYSDTFKKEWQDYYHFPWLPQHEALKEIFSYIKTYSESKGQRVKCFVPTHSLLNYSAWEIVSPEASLAALPGMDGYIAQVWTGTARVPNYFNGVKKERVFENAFLEYSSVLSMTAPTKKTVYFLTDPIEDGIRSWDDYKKNYEATFTAELMFPSVNH
;
A
#
# COMPACT_ATOMS: atom_id res chain seq x y z
N MET A 1 -5.90 14.75 8.09
CA MET A 1 -4.85 14.98 9.11
C MET A 1 -3.92 13.78 9.11
N GLU A 2 -2.62 14.04 9.20
CA GLU A 2 -1.56 13.03 9.33
C GLU A 2 -1.43 12.55 10.78
N ARG A 3 -0.60 11.52 11.00
CA ARG A 3 -0.39 10.89 12.32
C ARG A 3 0.11 11.87 13.38
N ASP A 4 0.97 12.80 13.00
CA ASP A 4 1.57 13.81 13.87
C ASP A 4 0.62 14.99 14.18
N GLY A 5 -0.63 14.93 13.71
CA GLY A 5 -1.61 16.00 13.88
C GLY A 5 -1.53 17.10 12.81
N LYS A 6 -0.60 17.01 11.85
CA LYS A 6 -0.48 18.00 10.79
C LYS A 6 -1.67 17.93 9.82
N LEU A 7 -2.17 19.10 9.44
CA LEU A 7 -3.22 19.21 8.42
C LEU A 7 -2.65 18.88 7.04
N ILE A 8 -3.42 18.12 6.27
CA ILE A 8 -3.11 17.85 4.87
C ILE A 8 -3.79 18.96 4.07
N LEU A 9 -2.98 19.75 3.37
CA LEU A 9 -3.44 20.91 2.62
C LEU A 9 -3.17 20.72 1.12
N HIS A 10 -4.06 21.25 0.29
CA HIS A 10 -3.81 21.58 -1.10
C HIS A 10 -3.24 23.01 -1.16
N GLY A 11 -1.95 23.12 -1.50
CA GLY A 11 -1.23 24.39 -1.39
C GLY A 11 -1.12 24.89 0.06
N PRO A 12 -0.94 26.20 0.28
CA PRO A 12 -0.66 26.74 1.61
C PRO A 12 -1.89 26.90 2.52
N THR A 13 -3.11 26.84 1.97
CA THR A 13 -4.30 27.34 2.69
C THR A 13 -5.55 26.47 2.60
N VAL A 14 -5.65 25.51 1.67
CA VAL A 14 -6.89 24.77 1.45
C VAL A 14 -6.81 23.40 2.11
N PRO A 15 -7.51 23.11 3.21
CA PRO A 15 -7.46 21.79 3.83
C PRO A 15 -8.27 20.75 3.05
N TYR A 16 -7.79 19.51 3.04
CA TYR A 16 -8.63 18.37 2.67
C TYR A 16 -9.63 18.09 3.79
N VAL A 17 -10.91 17.97 3.43
CA VAL A 17 -12.03 17.88 4.38
C VAL A 17 -12.73 16.53 4.25
N VAL A 18 -13.06 15.92 5.39
CA VAL A 18 -13.90 14.71 5.42
C VAL A 18 -15.33 15.10 5.05
N PRO A 19 -15.99 14.45 4.07
CA PRO A 19 -17.34 14.80 3.62
C PRO A 19 -18.42 14.32 4.61
N SER A 20 -18.33 14.77 5.86
CA SER A 20 -19.29 14.50 6.93
C SER A 20 -20.67 15.08 6.58
N GLN A 21 -21.70 14.63 7.29
CA GLN A 21 -23.06 15.18 7.12
C GLN A 21 -23.13 16.69 7.31
N ALA A 22 -22.34 17.24 8.24
CA ALA A 22 -22.26 18.69 8.47
C ALA A 22 -21.64 19.43 7.26
N TYR A 23 -20.57 18.87 6.68
CA TYR A 23 -19.96 19.41 5.46
C TYR A 23 -20.93 19.36 4.28
N LEU A 24 -21.63 18.23 4.09
CA LEU A 24 -22.62 18.09 3.03
C LEU A 24 -23.78 19.08 3.20
N ALA A 25 -24.27 19.26 4.43
CA ALA A 25 -25.31 20.24 4.72
C ALA A 25 -24.84 21.65 4.37
N TYR A 26 -23.62 22.03 4.74
CA TYR A 26 -23.04 23.32 4.38
C TYR A 26 -22.90 23.50 2.87
N MET A 27 -22.32 22.53 2.15
CA MET A 27 -22.13 22.61 0.70
C MET A 27 -23.47 22.73 -0.04
N LYS A 28 -24.51 22.02 0.42
CA LYS A 28 -25.88 22.17 -0.11
C LYS A 28 -26.39 23.60 0.00
N THR A 29 -26.05 24.34 1.07
CA THR A 29 -26.45 25.77 1.18
C THR A 29 -25.76 26.65 0.13
N GLN A 30 -24.49 26.38 -0.20
CA GLN A 30 -23.75 27.16 -1.21
C GLN A 30 -24.27 26.85 -2.61
N VAL A 31 -24.49 25.56 -2.91
CA VAL A 31 -25.11 25.11 -4.16
C VAL A 31 -26.49 25.72 -4.35
N LYS A 32 -27.33 25.73 -3.30
CA LYS A 32 -28.66 26.35 -3.36
C LYS A 32 -28.57 27.84 -3.73
N ARG A 33 -27.67 28.60 -3.09
CA ARG A 33 -27.48 30.02 -3.41
C ARG A 33 -27.10 30.22 -4.88
N ALA A 34 -26.16 29.43 -5.39
CA ALA A 34 -25.75 29.52 -6.78
C ALA A 34 -26.93 29.27 -7.73
N ILE A 35 -27.76 28.26 -7.45
CA ILE A 35 -28.99 27.96 -8.20
C ILE A 35 -29.97 29.14 -8.14
N ASP A 36 -30.18 29.72 -6.96
CA ASP A 36 -31.09 30.87 -6.78
C ASP A 36 -30.64 32.10 -7.62
N PHE A 37 -29.35 32.23 -7.94
CA PHE A 37 -28.79 33.25 -8.84
C PHE A 37 -28.86 32.90 -10.34
N GLY A 38 -29.47 31.77 -10.70
CA GLY A 38 -29.75 31.42 -12.09
C GLY A 38 -28.60 30.74 -12.84
N VAL A 39 -27.64 30.11 -12.14
CA VAL A 39 -26.61 29.30 -12.80
C VAL A 39 -27.23 28.12 -13.54
N THR A 40 -26.74 27.81 -14.73
CA THR A 40 -27.23 26.70 -15.56
C THR A 40 -26.42 25.41 -15.40
N ALA A 41 -25.24 25.49 -14.78
CA ALA A 41 -24.38 24.36 -14.49
C ALA A 41 -23.55 24.61 -13.23
N ILE A 42 -23.19 23.53 -12.51
CA ILE A 42 -22.29 23.53 -11.36
C ILE A 42 -21.26 22.43 -11.59
N TYR A 43 -19.99 22.80 -11.55
CA TYR A 43 -18.86 21.88 -11.62
C TYR A 43 -18.28 21.71 -10.22
N LEU A 44 -18.18 20.48 -9.75
CA LEU A 44 -17.57 20.13 -8.47
C LEU A 44 -16.30 19.34 -8.74
N GLU A 45 -15.25 19.65 -8.01
CA GLU A 45 -14.01 18.88 -8.00
C GLU A 45 -14.24 17.49 -7.37
N GLU A 46 -13.40 16.52 -7.74
CA GLU A 46 -13.53 15.16 -7.24
C GLU A 46 -13.18 15.04 -5.75
N PRO A 47 -13.87 14.15 -4.99
CA PRO A 47 -13.52 13.90 -3.61
C PRO A 47 -12.27 13.01 -3.51
N GLU A 48 -11.09 13.61 -3.40
CA GLU A 48 -9.84 12.88 -3.19
C GLU A 48 -9.52 12.63 -1.71
N PHE A 49 -8.87 11.50 -1.42
CA PHE A 49 -8.30 11.20 -0.10
C PHE A 49 -6.86 10.71 -0.19
N TRP A 50 -6.01 11.27 0.66
CA TRP A 50 -4.62 10.82 0.77
C TRP A 50 -4.51 9.60 1.67
N ALA A 51 -3.79 8.58 1.21
CA ALA A 51 -3.54 7.38 1.99
C ALA A 51 -2.75 7.61 3.31
N ARG A 52 -1.99 8.72 3.40
CA ARG A 52 -1.34 9.17 4.65
C ARG A 52 -2.29 9.88 5.63
N GLY A 53 -3.56 10.06 5.25
CA GLY A 53 -4.61 10.66 6.07
C GLY A 53 -5.27 9.67 7.03
N GLY A 54 -6.49 10.03 7.49
CA GLY A 54 -7.31 9.17 8.36
C GLY A 54 -7.17 9.40 9.86
N TYR A 55 -6.26 10.27 10.31
CA TYR A 55 -6.00 10.47 11.75
C TYR A 55 -6.89 11.51 12.42
N SER A 56 -7.75 12.24 11.69
CA SER A 56 -8.66 13.23 12.28
C SER A 56 -9.81 12.56 13.03
N ASP A 57 -10.28 13.18 14.11
CA ASP A 57 -11.40 12.66 14.89
C ASP A 57 -12.68 12.57 14.08
N THR A 58 -12.92 13.53 13.18
CA THR A 58 -14.03 13.47 12.22
C THR A 58 -13.94 12.24 11.34
N PHE A 59 -12.76 11.89 10.81
CA PHE A 59 -12.62 10.70 9.97
C PHE A 59 -12.85 9.42 10.77
N LYS A 60 -12.25 9.31 11.96
CA LYS A 60 -12.44 8.13 12.83
C LYS A 60 -13.89 7.94 13.23
N LYS A 61 -14.60 9.04 13.48
CA LYS A 61 -16.04 9.04 13.79
C LYS A 61 -16.85 8.55 12.58
N GLU A 62 -16.68 9.16 11.41
CA GLU A 62 -17.41 8.74 10.20
C GLU A 62 -17.09 7.28 9.82
N TRP A 63 -15.84 6.83 10.02
CA TRP A 63 -15.44 5.43 9.85
C TRP A 63 -16.22 4.50 10.78
N GLN A 64 -16.24 4.79 12.09
CA GLN A 64 -16.91 3.95 13.07
C GLN A 64 -18.44 3.98 12.88
N ASP A 65 -19.00 5.12 12.48
CA ASP A 65 -20.42 5.26 12.21
C ASP A 65 -20.83 4.42 10.97
N TYR A 66 -19.98 4.32 9.94
CA TYR A 66 -20.24 3.53 8.73
C TYR A 66 -19.89 2.04 8.85
N TYR A 67 -18.70 1.71 9.37
CA TYR A 67 -18.17 0.34 9.42
C TYR A 67 -18.44 -0.39 10.74
N HIS A 68 -18.90 0.31 11.77
CA HIS A 68 -19.29 -0.24 13.08
C HIS A 68 -18.15 -0.90 13.89
N PHE A 69 -16.89 -0.50 13.65
CA PHE A 69 -15.76 -0.84 14.50
C PHE A 69 -14.74 0.32 14.56
N PRO A 70 -13.87 0.39 15.59
CA PRO A 70 -12.90 1.46 15.73
C PRO A 70 -11.93 1.50 14.55
N TRP A 71 -11.65 2.70 14.03
CA TRP A 71 -10.59 2.87 13.05
C TRP A 71 -9.23 2.59 13.71
N LEU A 72 -8.45 1.70 13.09
CA LEU A 72 -7.09 1.38 13.50
C LEU A 72 -6.13 1.76 12.37
N PRO A 73 -5.00 2.43 12.67
CA PRO A 73 -3.93 2.57 11.71
C PRO A 73 -3.45 1.17 11.29
N GLN A 74 -3.33 0.92 10.00
CA GLN A 74 -2.99 -0.40 9.45
C GLN A 74 -1.72 -1.03 10.08
N HIS A 75 -0.74 -0.19 10.46
CA HIS A 75 0.52 -0.65 11.05
C HIS A 75 0.43 -0.98 12.56
N GLU A 76 -0.55 -0.46 13.30
CA GLU A 76 -0.71 -0.78 14.73
C GLU A 76 -1.30 -2.19 14.91
N ALA A 77 -2.14 -2.65 13.97
CA ALA A 77 -2.68 -4.02 14.01
C ALA A 77 -1.57 -5.08 13.94
N LEU A 78 -0.60 -4.91 13.02
CA LEU A 78 0.53 -5.85 12.89
C LEU A 78 1.42 -5.84 14.13
N LYS A 79 1.64 -4.67 14.74
CA LYS A 79 2.40 -4.56 15.99
C LYS A 79 1.78 -5.38 17.12
N GLU A 80 0.47 -5.24 17.34
CA GLU A 80 -0.27 -5.97 18.37
C GLU A 80 -0.23 -7.49 18.11
N ILE A 81 -0.51 -7.90 16.86
CA ILE A 81 -0.49 -9.33 16.47
C ILE A 81 0.91 -9.93 16.66
N PHE A 82 1.96 -9.23 16.24
CA PHE A 82 3.33 -9.73 16.42
C PHE A 82 3.70 -9.82 17.91
N SER A 83 3.36 -8.82 18.71
CA SER A 83 3.57 -8.85 20.17
C SER A 83 2.89 -10.07 20.81
N TYR A 84 1.65 -10.34 20.44
CA TYR A 84 0.90 -11.52 20.89
C TYR A 84 1.57 -12.82 20.46
N ILE A 85 1.92 -12.98 19.17
CA ILE A 85 2.58 -14.18 18.64
C ILE A 85 3.88 -14.46 19.40
N LYS A 86 4.72 -13.45 19.63
CA LYS A 86 5.97 -13.61 20.38
C LYS A 86 5.70 -14.11 21.79
N THR A 87 4.87 -13.39 22.54
CA THR A 87 4.51 -13.72 23.93
C THR A 87 3.93 -15.13 24.04
N TYR A 88 2.99 -15.48 23.17
CA TYR A 88 2.35 -16.78 23.20
C TYR A 88 3.31 -17.90 22.82
N SER A 89 4.11 -17.72 21.77
CA SER A 89 5.09 -18.74 21.36
C SER A 89 6.12 -19.01 22.46
N GLU A 90 6.59 -17.96 23.14
CA GLU A 90 7.55 -18.07 24.25
C GLU A 90 6.93 -18.81 25.44
N SER A 91 5.65 -18.59 25.73
CA SER A 91 4.91 -19.37 26.75
C SER A 91 4.84 -20.88 26.46
N LYS A 92 5.05 -21.26 25.19
CA LYS A 92 5.11 -22.66 24.73
C LYS A 92 6.53 -23.19 24.57
N GLY A 93 7.54 -22.43 25.01
CA GLY A 93 8.95 -22.80 24.86
C GLY A 93 9.45 -22.73 23.41
N GLN A 94 8.80 -21.93 22.56
CA GLN A 94 9.16 -21.71 21.16
C GLN A 94 9.36 -20.22 20.89
N ARG A 95 9.98 -19.87 19.76
CA ARG A 95 10.03 -18.48 19.30
C ARG A 95 9.66 -18.42 17.82
N VAL A 96 8.39 -18.16 17.55
CA VAL A 96 7.85 -18.12 16.19
C VAL A 96 8.34 -16.85 15.48
N LYS A 97 8.86 -16.99 14.26
CA LYS A 97 9.24 -15.85 13.42
C LYS A 97 8.02 -15.26 12.70
N CYS A 98 7.97 -13.94 12.58
CA CYS A 98 6.93 -13.17 11.93
C CYS A 98 7.51 -12.47 10.70
N PHE A 99 6.92 -12.75 9.53
CA PHE A 99 7.30 -12.14 8.27
C PHE A 99 6.13 -11.36 7.68
N VAL A 100 6.41 -10.24 7.02
CA VAL A 100 5.40 -9.54 6.23
C VAL A 100 5.68 -9.76 4.75
N PRO A 101 4.77 -10.43 4.03
CA PRO A 101 4.83 -10.46 2.58
C PRO A 101 4.40 -9.09 2.03
N THR A 102 5.22 -8.50 1.16
CA THR A 102 4.98 -7.16 0.60
C THR A 102 5.36 -7.13 -0.87
N HIS A 103 4.59 -6.36 -1.65
CA HIS A 103 5.01 -5.98 -2.99
C HIS A 103 6.03 -4.85 -2.92
N SER A 104 6.65 -4.54 -4.05
CA SER A 104 7.57 -3.40 -4.13
C SER A 104 6.79 -2.08 -4.21
N LEU A 105 7.45 -0.99 -3.80
CA LEU A 105 6.95 0.37 -4.04
C LEU A 105 6.66 0.64 -5.53
N LEU A 106 7.41 -0.01 -6.44
CA LEU A 106 7.18 0.11 -7.87
C LEU A 106 5.80 -0.43 -8.26
N ASN A 107 5.49 -1.66 -7.86
CA ASN A 107 4.19 -2.27 -8.16
C ASN A 107 3.04 -1.52 -7.47
N TYR A 108 3.16 -1.24 -6.18
CA TYR A 108 2.13 -0.52 -5.45
C TYR A 108 1.87 0.89 -6.01
N SER A 109 2.90 1.59 -6.47
CA SER A 109 2.70 2.86 -7.18
C SER A 109 1.92 2.69 -8.49
N ALA A 110 2.11 1.57 -9.20
CA ALA A 110 1.44 1.29 -10.46
C ALA A 110 -0.01 0.81 -10.27
N TRP A 111 -0.33 0.21 -9.12
CA TRP A 111 -1.68 -0.21 -8.73
C TRP A 111 -2.40 0.79 -7.84
N GLU A 112 -1.76 1.92 -7.53
CA GLU A 112 -2.31 2.95 -6.65
C GLU A 112 -2.65 2.40 -5.24
N ILE A 113 -1.92 1.37 -4.81
CA ILE A 113 -2.01 0.77 -3.48
C ILE A 113 -1.02 1.48 -2.56
N VAL A 114 -1.42 1.72 -1.32
CA VAL A 114 -0.53 2.28 -0.31
C VAL A 114 -0.34 1.31 0.83
N SER A 115 0.92 1.03 1.13
CA SER A 115 1.37 0.16 2.22
C SER A 115 2.32 0.93 3.14
N PRO A 116 2.27 0.72 4.47
CA PRO A 116 3.18 1.36 5.41
C PRO A 116 4.58 0.71 5.42
N GLU A 117 5.16 0.37 4.27
CA GLU A 117 6.40 -0.42 4.12
C GLU A 117 7.58 0.11 4.95
N ALA A 118 7.78 1.43 4.95
CA ALA A 118 8.82 2.07 5.75
C ALA A 118 8.58 1.92 7.26
N SER A 119 7.32 1.89 7.70
CA SER A 119 6.96 1.70 9.11
C SER A 119 7.04 0.24 9.54
N LEU A 120 6.85 -0.72 8.61
CA LEU A 120 7.02 -2.15 8.88
C LEU A 120 8.45 -2.44 9.36
N ALA A 121 9.45 -1.77 8.78
CA ALA A 121 10.86 -1.92 9.15
C ALA A 121 11.14 -1.65 10.63
N ALA A 122 10.36 -0.75 11.23
CA ALA A 122 10.52 -0.35 12.62
C ALA A 122 9.75 -1.23 13.61
N LEU A 123 8.96 -2.22 13.15
CA LEU A 123 8.17 -3.09 14.03
C LEU A 123 9.09 -4.02 14.85
N PRO A 124 9.07 -3.96 16.19
CA PRO A 124 9.97 -4.77 17.04
C PRO A 124 9.76 -6.28 16.89
N GLY A 125 8.53 -6.72 16.62
CA GLY A 125 8.18 -8.15 16.51
C GLY A 125 8.37 -8.75 15.12
N MET A 126 8.78 -7.97 14.12
CA MET A 126 8.96 -8.42 12.74
C MET A 126 10.38 -8.95 12.51
N ASP A 127 10.53 -10.18 12.02
CA ASP A 127 11.83 -10.80 11.76
C ASP A 127 12.30 -10.61 10.31
N GLY A 128 11.39 -10.35 9.39
CA GLY A 128 11.75 -10.23 7.98
C GLY A 128 10.61 -9.93 7.02
N TYR A 129 10.99 -9.85 5.76
CA TYR A 129 10.12 -9.58 4.62
C TYR A 129 10.07 -10.78 3.69
N ILE A 130 8.96 -10.92 2.98
CA ILE A 130 8.86 -11.76 1.79
C ILE A 130 8.54 -10.82 0.62
N ALA A 131 9.48 -10.63 -0.29
CA ALA A 131 9.29 -9.83 -1.49
C ALA A 131 8.37 -10.59 -2.44
N GLN A 132 7.11 -10.19 -2.51
CA GLN A 132 6.12 -10.78 -3.41
C GLN A 132 6.27 -10.15 -4.79
N VAL A 133 7.08 -10.78 -5.64
CA VAL A 133 7.29 -10.37 -7.02
C VAL A 133 6.90 -11.55 -7.90
N TRP A 134 5.66 -11.52 -8.39
CA TRP A 134 5.11 -12.60 -9.19
C TRP A 134 4.69 -12.12 -10.57
N THR A 135 4.24 -13.06 -11.39
CA THR A 135 3.88 -12.82 -12.80
C THR A 135 2.93 -11.63 -12.96
N GLY A 136 1.84 -11.57 -12.19
CA GLY A 136 0.92 -10.42 -12.16
C GLY A 136 1.53 -9.05 -11.81
N THR A 137 2.36 -8.94 -10.76
CA THR A 137 2.96 -7.63 -10.39
C THR A 137 4.03 -7.20 -11.37
N ALA A 138 4.89 -8.13 -11.79
CA ALA A 138 5.98 -7.87 -12.71
C ALA A 138 5.49 -7.50 -14.11
N ARG A 139 4.29 -7.93 -14.50
CA ARG A 139 3.73 -7.62 -15.83
C ARG A 139 3.10 -6.24 -15.97
N VAL A 140 2.92 -5.52 -14.87
CA VAL A 140 2.25 -4.22 -14.90
C VAL A 140 2.97 -3.27 -15.87
N PRO A 141 2.30 -2.78 -16.93
CA PRO A 141 2.97 -1.95 -17.92
C PRO A 141 3.49 -0.64 -17.33
N ASN A 142 4.79 -0.39 -17.51
CA ASN A 142 5.44 0.85 -17.06
C ASN A 142 6.00 1.67 -18.23
N TYR A 143 6.30 2.94 -17.97
CA TYR A 143 6.89 3.84 -18.94
C TYR A 143 8.41 3.70 -18.94
N PHE A 144 8.98 3.45 -20.12
CA PHE A 144 10.41 3.59 -20.38
C PHE A 144 10.56 4.33 -21.71
N ASN A 145 11.33 5.44 -21.70
CA ASN A 145 11.47 6.36 -22.83
C ASN A 145 10.11 6.78 -23.44
N GLY A 146 9.14 7.11 -22.58
CA GLY A 146 7.79 7.54 -22.99
C GLY A 146 6.87 6.42 -23.47
N VAL A 147 7.32 5.16 -23.52
CA VAL A 147 6.51 4.04 -24.01
C VAL A 147 6.03 3.17 -22.85
N LYS A 148 4.70 3.14 -22.63
CA LYS A 148 4.05 2.23 -21.68
C LYS A 148 3.99 0.82 -22.27
N LYS A 149 4.67 -0.15 -21.65
CA LYS A 149 4.68 -1.55 -22.11
C LYS A 149 4.96 -2.50 -20.95
N GLU A 150 4.42 -3.71 -21.05
CA GLU A 150 4.80 -4.85 -20.21
C GLU A 150 6.27 -5.26 -20.46
N ARG A 151 7.04 -5.38 -19.38
CA ARG A 151 8.48 -5.72 -19.37
C ARG A 151 8.81 -6.56 -18.15
N VAL A 152 8.44 -7.83 -18.20
CA VAL A 152 8.32 -8.69 -17.00
C VAL A 152 9.64 -8.87 -16.28
N PHE A 153 10.71 -9.21 -17.01
CA PHE A 153 12.03 -9.39 -16.41
C PHE A 153 12.54 -8.10 -15.78
N GLU A 154 12.51 -6.99 -16.52
CA GLU A 154 13.02 -5.70 -16.08
C GLU A 154 12.25 -5.18 -14.87
N ASN A 155 10.92 -5.34 -14.88
CA ASN A 155 10.08 -4.99 -13.75
C ASN A 155 10.44 -5.84 -12.54
N ALA A 156 10.44 -7.18 -12.67
CA ALA A 156 10.77 -8.07 -11.56
C ALA A 156 12.15 -7.77 -10.97
N PHE A 157 13.15 -7.51 -11.83
CA PHE A 157 14.48 -7.10 -11.40
C PHE A 157 14.46 -5.81 -10.57
N LEU A 158 13.73 -4.80 -11.03
CA LEU A 158 13.58 -3.53 -10.30
C LEU A 158 12.79 -3.71 -9.00
N GLU A 159 11.74 -4.54 -9.00
CA GLU A 159 10.95 -4.85 -7.81
C GLU A 159 11.80 -5.54 -6.74
N TYR A 160 12.55 -6.59 -7.10
CA TYR A 160 13.48 -7.27 -6.20
C TYR A 160 14.57 -6.33 -5.67
N SER A 161 15.19 -5.56 -6.57
CA SER A 161 16.19 -4.56 -6.19
C SER A 161 15.62 -3.53 -5.23
N SER A 162 14.37 -3.10 -5.43
CA SER A 162 13.69 -2.11 -4.59
C SER A 162 13.48 -2.65 -3.17
N VAL A 163 12.90 -3.85 -3.04
CA VAL A 163 12.66 -4.47 -1.73
C VAL A 163 13.99 -4.73 -1.01
N LEU A 164 14.99 -5.29 -1.68
CA LEU A 164 16.30 -5.54 -1.09
C LEU A 164 16.97 -4.25 -0.61
N SER A 165 16.96 -3.19 -1.43
CA SER A 165 17.58 -1.91 -1.07
C SER A 165 16.88 -1.24 0.11
N MET A 166 15.54 -1.30 0.15
CA MET A 166 14.76 -0.73 1.24
C MET A 166 15.01 -1.45 2.58
N THR A 167 15.21 -2.77 2.51
CA THR A 167 15.31 -3.61 3.71
C THR A 167 16.75 -3.81 4.20
N ALA A 168 17.76 -3.60 3.35
CA ALA A 168 19.17 -3.75 3.70
C ALA A 168 19.60 -3.02 4.99
N PRO A 169 19.19 -1.76 5.26
CA PRO A 169 19.56 -1.06 6.49
C PRO A 169 18.98 -1.70 7.77
N THR A 170 17.87 -2.44 7.64
CA THR A 170 17.14 -3.03 8.77
C THR A 170 17.82 -4.29 9.31
N LYS A 171 18.70 -4.91 8.51
CA LYS A 171 19.33 -6.22 8.77
C LYS A 171 18.33 -7.36 9.03
N LYS A 172 17.05 -7.15 8.72
CA LYS A 172 16.01 -8.19 8.81
C LYS A 172 16.17 -9.16 7.63
N THR A 173 15.72 -10.40 7.82
CA THR A 173 15.76 -11.41 6.77
C THR A 173 14.83 -11.02 5.62
N VAL A 174 15.24 -11.29 4.39
CA VAL A 174 14.41 -11.10 3.21
C VAL A 174 14.37 -12.42 2.46
N TYR A 175 13.17 -12.85 2.08
CA TYR A 175 12.97 -13.91 1.10
C TYR A 175 12.42 -13.30 -0.17
N PHE A 176 12.77 -13.88 -1.30
CA PHE A 176 12.12 -13.60 -2.57
C PHE A 176 11.06 -14.66 -2.81
N LEU A 177 9.88 -14.22 -3.25
CA LEU A 177 8.77 -15.08 -3.59
C LEU A 177 8.40 -14.83 -5.05
N THR A 178 8.63 -15.84 -5.87
CA THR A 178 8.20 -15.89 -7.26
C THR A 178 7.02 -16.85 -7.40
N ASP A 179 5.78 -16.32 -7.47
CA ASP A 179 4.60 -17.14 -7.77
C ASP A 179 4.44 -17.35 -9.29
N PRO A 180 4.33 -18.60 -9.78
CA PRO A 180 4.11 -18.88 -11.19
C PRO A 180 2.74 -18.45 -11.72
N ILE A 181 1.72 -18.30 -10.87
CA ILE A 181 0.33 -18.08 -11.30
C ILE A 181 -0.18 -16.72 -10.79
N GLU A 182 -0.70 -15.89 -11.70
CA GLU A 182 -1.35 -14.62 -11.37
C GLU A 182 -2.88 -14.77 -11.24
N ASP A 183 -3.53 -13.80 -10.58
CA ASP A 183 -5.00 -13.79 -10.36
C ASP A 183 -5.83 -13.78 -11.67
N GLY A 184 -5.26 -13.26 -12.75
CA GLY A 184 -5.90 -13.20 -14.07
C GLY A 184 -5.81 -14.53 -14.81
N ILE A 185 -6.87 -14.93 -15.50
CA ILE A 185 -6.90 -16.16 -16.30
C ILE A 185 -5.97 -16.02 -17.51
N ARG A 186 -4.94 -16.86 -17.59
CA ARG A 186 -3.99 -16.95 -18.71
C ARG A 186 -3.82 -18.39 -19.19
N SER A 187 -3.10 -18.56 -20.29
CA SER A 187 -2.64 -19.87 -20.72
C SER A 187 -1.45 -20.34 -19.89
N TRP A 188 -1.26 -21.65 -19.80
CA TRP A 188 -0.10 -22.24 -19.13
C TRP A 188 1.23 -21.82 -19.77
N ASP A 189 1.28 -21.66 -21.09
CA ASP A 189 2.47 -21.17 -21.79
C ASP A 189 2.81 -19.72 -21.39
N ASP A 190 1.80 -18.87 -21.20
CA ASP A 190 1.98 -17.50 -20.74
C ASP A 190 2.48 -17.47 -19.29
N TYR A 191 1.87 -18.24 -18.37
CA TYR A 191 2.37 -18.36 -17.00
C TYR A 191 3.82 -18.83 -16.97
N LYS A 192 4.15 -19.88 -17.72
CA LYS A 192 5.50 -20.42 -17.79
C LYS A 192 6.52 -19.36 -18.22
N LYS A 193 6.25 -18.66 -19.34
CA LYS A 193 7.14 -17.62 -19.86
C LYS A 193 7.38 -16.50 -18.84
N ASN A 194 6.32 -16.06 -18.17
CA ASN A 194 6.42 -14.97 -17.21
C ASN A 194 7.09 -15.42 -15.91
N TYR A 195 6.84 -16.66 -15.46
CA TYR A 195 7.53 -17.26 -14.32
C TYR A 195 9.03 -17.41 -14.58
N GLU A 196 9.42 -17.90 -15.77
CA GLU A 196 10.83 -17.99 -16.17
C GLU A 196 11.50 -16.60 -16.14
N ALA A 197 10.79 -15.55 -16.56
CA ALA A 197 11.31 -14.18 -16.52
C ALA A 197 11.47 -13.67 -15.07
N THR A 198 10.46 -13.83 -14.21
CA THR A 198 10.54 -13.39 -12.80
C THR A 198 11.58 -14.18 -12.01
N PHE A 199 11.67 -15.50 -12.22
CA PHE A 199 12.66 -16.36 -11.59
C PHE A 199 14.08 -16.03 -12.06
N THR A 200 14.27 -15.77 -13.36
CA THR A 200 15.58 -15.32 -13.85
C THR A 200 16.00 -13.99 -13.22
N ALA A 201 15.07 -13.07 -12.99
CA ALA A 201 15.36 -11.81 -12.30
C ALA A 201 15.75 -12.05 -10.82
N GLU A 202 15.08 -12.98 -10.14
CA GLU A 202 15.39 -13.41 -8.77
C GLU A 202 16.86 -13.87 -8.64
N LEU A 203 17.32 -14.70 -9.58
CA LEU A 203 18.68 -15.25 -9.61
C LEU A 203 19.79 -14.19 -9.74
N MET A 204 19.45 -12.95 -10.14
CA MET A 204 20.42 -11.86 -10.23
C MET A 204 20.84 -11.31 -8.85
N PHE A 205 20.23 -11.78 -7.76
CA PHE A 205 20.49 -11.32 -6.39
C PHE A 205 21.01 -12.45 -5.48
N PRO A 206 22.21 -13.00 -5.74
CA PRO A 206 22.75 -14.15 -5.00
C PRO A 206 23.01 -13.90 -3.51
N SER A 207 22.96 -12.64 -3.06
CA SER A 207 23.04 -12.27 -1.65
C SER A 207 21.80 -12.68 -0.84
N VAL A 208 20.67 -12.94 -1.51
CA VAL A 208 19.44 -13.44 -0.89
C VAL A 208 19.42 -14.96 -1.08
N ASN A 209 19.96 -15.69 -0.08
CA ASN A 209 20.24 -17.13 -0.19
C ASN A 209 19.73 -17.95 1.02
N HIS A 210 18.75 -17.41 1.74
CA HIS A 210 18.18 -18.00 2.95
C HIS A 210 17.25 -19.18 2.69
#